data_AF-A0A3S1ATS5-F1
#
_entry.id   AF-A0A3S1ATS5-F1
#
_cell.length_a   1.000
_cell.length_b   1.000
_cell.length_c   1.000
_cell.angle_alpha   90.00
_cell.angle_beta   90.00
_cell.angle_gamma   90.00
#
_symmetry.space_group_name_H-M   'P 1'
#
loop_
_entity.id
_entity.type
_entity.pdbx_description
1 polymer ?
#
loop_
_entity_poly.entity_id
_entity_poly.type
_entity_poly.pdbx_seq_one_letter_code
_entity_poly.pdbx_strand_id
1 'polypeptide(L)'
;MIETEIYSKSVLIEDIERFNEIAGESNYAYWLYCFFGALKKGISVDYILAGFKLASKFQPDYHCFHDLNEDAWFTDEAVERLVDIGNAMKWEEKKYLSIWKDCGKLEGLIDMILHIDWQHYAYDIKNEYLYFYLFAIDLYCDDAQVKLQKAKWEFIRGQVDVIDTLLREVEPEFQSQAIKDLKQYYWHWDKIQELELYLPYAHVMVQRLAQPPFSQESHAVKVIISFINYLDTKARDLFLNAPNTSFLHLEQACHLDNNTWLIAEGIEAITKYLSDFSLQCFINYPNKLFKIAKLLGSLSTPISESIVKTFSNHPIITQDITILSLKDAYDFINSQCNTKFSNPIPRKIRDYLQGKRSLSEQQINRGLGVIYKQIQLTQLDILENLTLNILKREFDVNPKQENIKHALSMLGTIQRNNRCFRKFLKAYWNNQPNYIITHPLTQTWLKQHSKINLNLWTKGIEYTELVDFRGAVEIKLESEPLEVLKLGTYVGTCLGLGGICSDSAVAVLLDINKQVLYARNKEGIIIARQLVAISSEEELVCFYIYPDGVSASIKKIFREYDIRFAEALGIKLYQNSIGSNYNVENIISESWWDDDAWDFTVDFLAQ
;
A
#
# COMPACT_ATOMS: atom_id res chain seq x y z
N MET A 1 9.15 -55.09 4.48
CA MET A 1 8.28 -54.25 3.62
C MET A 1 7.52 -55.04 2.55
N ILE A 2 7.74 -56.35 2.41
CA ILE A 2 7.00 -57.24 1.47
C ILE A 2 5.74 -57.86 2.09
N GLU A 3 5.50 -57.72 3.40
CA GLU A 3 4.48 -58.49 4.13
C GLU A 3 3.21 -57.73 4.57
N THR A 4 2.98 -56.49 4.12
CA THR A 4 1.76 -55.76 4.51
C THR A 4 0.81 -55.60 3.32
N GLU A 5 -0.32 -56.29 3.40
CA GLU A 5 -1.50 -56.30 2.51
C GLU A 5 -2.16 -54.90 2.36
N ILE A 6 -1.45 -53.93 1.79
CA ILE A 6 -1.99 -52.61 1.41
C ILE A 6 -1.64 -52.32 -0.06
N TYR A 7 -1.82 -53.31 -0.93
CA TYR A 7 -1.71 -53.11 -2.39
C TYR A 7 -3.05 -53.42 -3.05
N SER A 8 -4.01 -52.50 -2.91
CA SER A 8 -5.19 -52.42 -3.78
C SER A 8 -4.99 -51.48 -4.99
N LYS A 9 -3.79 -50.91 -5.15
CA LYS A 9 -3.27 -50.37 -6.42
C LYS A 9 -1.95 -51.07 -6.69
N SER A 10 -1.94 -52.04 -7.60
CA SER A 10 -0.73 -52.76 -7.98
C SER A 10 0.28 -51.78 -8.59
N VAL A 11 1.42 -51.57 -7.93
CA VAL A 11 2.60 -51.03 -8.60
C VAL A 11 2.93 -51.98 -9.73
N LEU A 12 2.87 -51.51 -10.97
CA LEU A 12 3.11 -52.35 -12.12
C LEU A 12 4.62 -52.52 -12.29
N ILE A 13 5.05 -53.66 -12.87
CA ILE A 13 6.46 -53.88 -13.26
C ILE A 13 6.93 -52.69 -14.13
N GLU A 14 6.04 -52.19 -14.98
CA GLU A 14 6.22 -51.01 -15.83
C GLU A 14 6.59 -49.74 -15.05
N ASP A 15 6.09 -49.54 -13.82
CA ASP A 15 6.40 -48.36 -13.00
C ASP A 15 7.83 -48.40 -12.45
N ILE A 16 8.30 -49.60 -12.11
CA ILE A 16 9.68 -49.84 -11.66
C ILE A 16 10.65 -49.70 -12.85
N GLU A 17 10.25 -50.17 -14.03
CA GLU A 17 11.00 -49.98 -15.27
C GLU A 17 11.15 -48.48 -15.59
N ARG A 18 10.05 -47.71 -15.58
CA ARG A 18 10.08 -46.25 -15.73
C ARG A 18 10.98 -45.58 -14.69
N PHE A 19 10.91 -45.99 -13.42
CA PHE A 19 11.81 -45.48 -12.37
C PHE A 19 13.29 -45.73 -12.72
N ASN A 20 13.63 -46.95 -13.14
CA ASN A 20 15.01 -47.34 -13.48
C ASN A 20 15.57 -46.56 -14.67
N GLU A 21 14.72 -46.14 -15.61
CA GLU A 21 15.12 -45.29 -16.75
C GLU A 21 15.48 -43.85 -16.33
N ILE A 22 14.95 -43.38 -15.20
CA ILE A 22 15.09 -41.99 -14.74
C ILE A 22 16.20 -41.86 -13.69
N ALA A 23 16.32 -42.85 -12.79
CA ALA A 23 17.19 -42.78 -11.63
C ALA A 23 18.66 -43.03 -12.00
N GLY A 24 19.52 -42.03 -11.77
CA GLY A 24 20.98 -42.18 -11.90
C GLY A 24 21.61 -42.94 -10.73
N GLU A 25 22.78 -43.54 -10.94
CA GLU A 25 23.49 -44.36 -9.94
C GLU A 25 23.70 -43.65 -8.59
N SER A 26 24.01 -42.35 -8.62
CA SER A 26 24.28 -41.54 -7.42
C SER A 26 23.05 -41.30 -6.53
N ASN A 27 21.85 -41.29 -7.11
CA ASN A 27 20.61 -40.97 -6.40
C ASN A 27 19.65 -42.16 -6.27
N TYR A 28 19.96 -43.29 -6.91
CA TYR A 28 19.10 -44.46 -7.02
C TYR A 28 18.53 -44.91 -5.67
N ALA A 29 19.38 -45.12 -4.67
CA ALA A 29 18.95 -45.61 -3.37
C ALA A 29 18.02 -44.63 -2.64
N TYR A 30 18.33 -43.33 -2.71
CA TYR A 30 17.54 -42.28 -2.07
C TYR A 30 16.19 -42.08 -2.78
N TRP A 31 16.18 -42.04 -4.12
CA TRP A 31 14.94 -41.90 -4.89
C TRP A 31 14.07 -43.15 -4.79
N LEU A 32 14.65 -44.35 -4.74
CA LEU A 32 13.90 -45.58 -4.52
C LEU A 32 13.23 -45.58 -3.14
N TYR A 33 13.95 -45.12 -2.11
CA TYR A 33 13.37 -44.90 -0.78
C TYR A 33 12.20 -43.91 -0.82
N CYS A 34 12.36 -42.77 -1.50
CA CYS A 34 11.30 -41.77 -1.64
C CYS A 34 10.11 -42.28 -2.46
N PHE A 35 10.36 -43.07 -3.51
CA PHE A 35 9.33 -43.67 -4.37
C PHE A 35 8.41 -44.57 -3.56
N PHE A 36 8.98 -45.53 -2.81
CA PHE A 36 8.18 -46.40 -1.93
C PHE A 36 7.56 -45.62 -0.76
N GLY A 37 8.23 -44.58 -0.26
CA GLY A 37 7.67 -43.67 0.73
C GLY A 37 6.42 -42.95 0.24
N ALA A 38 6.45 -42.42 -1.00
CA ALA A 38 5.33 -41.75 -1.66
C ALA A 38 4.16 -42.73 -1.90
N LEU A 39 4.45 -43.93 -2.42
CA LEU A 39 3.45 -44.98 -2.62
C LEU A 39 2.75 -45.37 -1.31
N LYS A 40 3.52 -45.51 -0.22
CA LYS A 40 2.97 -45.79 1.11
C LYS A 40 2.02 -44.68 1.59
N LYS A 41 2.27 -43.43 1.19
CA LYS A 41 1.41 -42.28 1.48
C LYS A 41 0.23 -42.14 0.52
N GLY A 42 0.14 -42.99 -0.51
CA GLY A 42 -0.92 -42.97 -1.52
C GLY A 42 -0.73 -41.96 -2.65
N ILE A 43 0.47 -41.37 -2.77
CA ILE A 43 0.83 -40.43 -3.83
C ILE A 43 0.95 -41.18 -5.16
N SER A 44 0.48 -40.58 -6.26
CA SER A 44 0.51 -41.18 -7.58
C SER A 44 1.94 -41.42 -8.10
N VAL A 45 2.11 -42.53 -8.82
CA VAL A 45 3.38 -42.90 -9.47
C VAL A 45 3.79 -41.82 -10.47
N ASP A 46 2.84 -41.34 -11.30
CA ASP A 46 3.13 -40.36 -12.33
C ASP A 46 3.66 -39.05 -11.72
N TYR A 47 3.09 -38.58 -10.61
CA TYR A 47 3.56 -37.38 -9.93
C TYR A 47 5.00 -37.51 -9.39
N ILE A 48 5.32 -38.60 -8.71
CA ILE A 48 6.67 -38.80 -8.16
C ILE A 48 7.71 -39.00 -9.26
N LEU A 49 7.37 -39.76 -10.31
CA LEU A 49 8.27 -39.97 -11.46
C LEU A 49 8.48 -38.69 -12.26
N ALA A 50 7.46 -37.84 -12.41
CA ALA A 50 7.61 -36.51 -13.00
C ALA A 50 8.61 -35.65 -12.21
N GLY A 51 8.53 -35.69 -10.88
CA GLY A 51 9.50 -35.02 -10.00
C GLY A 51 10.93 -35.52 -10.22
N PHE A 52 11.14 -36.85 -10.30
CA PHE A 52 12.45 -37.42 -10.59
C PHE A 52 12.98 -37.04 -11.97
N LYS A 53 12.13 -36.98 -13.00
CA LYS A 53 12.53 -36.54 -14.35
C LYS A 53 12.99 -35.08 -14.36
N LEU A 54 12.26 -34.20 -13.67
CA LEU A 54 12.66 -32.80 -13.54
C LEU A 54 13.97 -32.66 -12.74
N ALA A 55 14.13 -33.42 -11.65
CA ALA A 55 15.37 -33.41 -10.87
C ALA A 55 16.55 -33.98 -11.66
N SER A 56 16.42 -35.08 -12.39
CA SER A 56 17.51 -35.62 -13.18
C SER A 56 17.99 -34.65 -14.26
N LYS A 57 17.07 -33.85 -14.82
CA LYS A 57 17.36 -32.87 -15.87
C LYS A 57 17.96 -31.56 -15.35
N PHE A 58 17.46 -31.03 -14.24
CA PHE A 58 17.81 -29.68 -13.78
C PHE A 58 18.51 -29.64 -12.43
N GLN A 59 18.21 -30.57 -11.52
CA GLN A 59 18.78 -30.58 -10.16
C GLN A 59 19.06 -32.00 -9.65
N PRO A 60 20.12 -32.66 -10.12
CA PRO A 60 20.39 -34.04 -9.76
C PRO A 60 20.54 -34.24 -8.24
N ASP A 61 21.06 -33.25 -7.52
CA ASP A 61 21.26 -33.30 -6.06
C ASP A 61 20.02 -32.87 -5.25
N TYR A 62 18.83 -32.86 -5.86
CA TYR A 62 17.60 -32.47 -5.16
C TYR A 62 17.13 -33.56 -4.19
N HIS A 63 17.23 -33.26 -2.89
CA HIS A 63 16.95 -34.20 -1.81
C HIS A 63 15.69 -33.89 -1.00
N CYS A 64 14.66 -33.25 -1.57
CA CYS A 64 13.42 -32.93 -0.83
C CYS A 64 12.23 -33.87 -1.10
N PHE A 65 12.44 -34.99 -1.81
CA PHE A 65 11.38 -35.97 -2.09
C PHE A 65 10.86 -36.73 -0.85
N HIS A 66 11.64 -36.83 0.23
CA HIS A 66 11.23 -37.55 1.45
C HIS A 66 10.06 -36.89 2.21
N ASP A 67 9.89 -35.58 2.06
CA ASP A 67 8.86 -34.79 2.72
C ASP A 67 7.57 -34.63 1.90
N LEU A 68 7.43 -35.37 0.80
CA LEU A 68 6.23 -35.30 -0.03
C LEU A 68 5.00 -35.82 0.71
N ASN A 69 3.98 -34.97 0.82
CA ASN A 69 2.67 -35.30 1.39
C ASN A 69 1.51 -34.94 0.45
N GLU A 70 1.83 -34.40 -0.73
CA GLU A 70 0.88 -33.87 -1.70
C GLU A 70 0.97 -34.68 -3.01
N ASP A 71 -0.08 -34.63 -3.83
CA ASP A 71 -0.21 -35.39 -5.08
C ASP A 71 -0.91 -34.55 -6.15
N ALA A 72 -0.57 -34.77 -7.42
CA ALA A 72 -1.22 -34.13 -8.56
C ALA A 72 -1.16 -35.02 -9.79
N TRP A 73 -2.15 -34.90 -10.67
CA TRP A 73 -2.08 -35.55 -11.97
C TRP A 73 -0.98 -34.89 -12.82
N PHE A 74 0.09 -35.62 -13.12
CA PHE A 74 1.28 -35.06 -13.77
C PHE A 74 1.89 -36.08 -14.74
N THR A 75 1.47 -36.04 -16.00
CA THR A 75 1.90 -37.00 -17.03
C THR A 75 3.29 -36.69 -17.57
N ASP A 76 3.89 -37.65 -18.28
CA ASP A 76 5.15 -37.44 -18.99
C ASP A 76 5.04 -36.33 -20.06
N GLU A 77 3.90 -36.23 -20.73
CA GLU A 77 3.61 -35.13 -21.65
C GLU A 77 3.59 -33.77 -20.93
N ALA A 78 3.01 -33.72 -19.72
CA ALA A 78 3.01 -32.51 -18.91
C ALA A 78 4.43 -32.10 -18.49
N VAL A 79 5.33 -33.05 -18.21
CA VAL A 79 6.74 -32.78 -17.93
C VAL A 79 7.41 -32.10 -19.12
N GLU A 80 7.31 -32.69 -20.31
CA GLU A 80 7.97 -32.13 -21.50
C GLU A 80 7.42 -30.74 -21.85
N ARG A 81 6.10 -30.56 -21.80
CA ARG A 81 5.48 -29.26 -22.06
C ARG A 81 5.85 -28.23 -20.98
N LEU A 82 5.93 -28.61 -19.71
CA LEU A 82 6.41 -27.73 -18.65
C LEU A 82 7.86 -27.32 -18.90
N VAL A 83 8.69 -28.24 -19.39
CA VAL A 83 10.08 -27.94 -19.76
C VAL A 83 10.13 -26.90 -20.88
N ASP A 84 9.34 -27.09 -21.93
CA ASP A 84 9.27 -26.13 -23.05
C ASP A 84 8.82 -24.74 -22.58
N ILE A 85 7.79 -24.68 -21.74
CA ILE A 85 7.31 -23.43 -21.13
C ILE A 85 8.41 -22.79 -20.28
N GLY A 86 9.03 -23.54 -19.37
CA GLY A 86 10.08 -23.03 -18.49
C GLY A 86 11.30 -22.54 -19.27
N ASN A 87 11.67 -23.23 -20.36
CA ASN A 87 12.73 -22.80 -21.26
C ASN A 87 12.37 -21.48 -21.96
N ALA A 88 11.14 -21.35 -22.46
CA ALA A 88 10.63 -20.12 -23.06
C ALA A 88 10.54 -18.96 -22.04
N MET A 89 10.31 -19.28 -20.76
CA MET A 89 10.32 -18.35 -19.63
C MET A 89 11.70 -18.18 -18.97
N LYS A 90 12.74 -18.82 -19.49
CA LYS A 90 14.12 -18.81 -18.95
C LYS A 90 14.16 -19.02 -17.44
N TRP A 91 13.44 -20.03 -16.97
CA TRP A 91 13.42 -20.38 -15.55
C TRP A 91 14.81 -20.84 -15.08
N GLU A 92 15.16 -20.46 -13.86
CA GLU A 92 16.27 -21.08 -13.15
C GLU A 92 15.96 -22.56 -12.89
N GLU A 93 16.99 -23.40 -12.83
CA GLU A 93 16.86 -24.86 -12.63
C GLU A 93 15.97 -25.23 -11.42
N LYS A 94 16.09 -24.48 -10.32
CA LYS A 94 15.28 -24.66 -9.10
C LYS A 94 13.78 -24.44 -9.33
N LYS A 95 13.42 -23.57 -10.28
CA LYS A 95 12.04 -23.14 -10.49
C LYS A 95 11.18 -24.28 -11.03
N TYR A 96 11.70 -25.16 -11.89
CA TYR A 96 10.97 -26.31 -12.40
C TYR A 96 10.45 -27.22 -11.28
N LEU A 97 11.33 -27.55 -10.33
CA LEU A 97 10.96 -28.36 -9.16
C LEU A 97 10.07 -27.59 -8.18
N SER A 98 10.23 -26.27 -8.05
CA SER A 98 9.29 -25.44 -7.28
C SER A 98 7.89 -25.54 -7.88
N ILE A 99 7.73 -25.34 -9.19
CA ILE A 99 6.43 -25.42 -9.88
C ILE A 99 5.83 -26.82 -9.76
N TRP A 100 6.61 -27.88 -9.96
CA TRP A 100 6.13 -29.25 -9.75
C TRP A 100 5.60 -29.47 -8.32
N LYS A 101 6.36 -29.03 -7.31
CA LYS A 101 5.93 -29.12 -5.91
C LYS A 101 4.66 -28.34 -5.64
N ASP A 102 4.53 -27.18 -6.27
CA ASP A 102 3.38 -26.30 -6.18
C ASP A 102 2.14 -26.90 -6.87
N CYS A 103 2.32 -27.65 -7.97
CA CYS A 103 1.24 -28.43 -8.59
C CYS A 103 0.67 -29.49 -7.65
N GLY A 104 1.50 -30.10 -6.79
CA GLY A 104 1.01 -31.01 -5.75
C GLY A 104 0.08 -30.33 -4.74
N LYS A 105 0.35 -29.07 -4.39
CA LYS A 105 -0.46 -28.32 -3.42
C LYS A 105 -1.76 -27.78 -4.02
N LEU A 106 -1.71 -27.41 -5.31
CA LEU A 106 -2.79 -26.77 -6.04
C LEU A 106 -3.33 -27.68 -7.14
N GLU A 107 -4.41 -28.38 -6.84
CA GLU A 107 -5.04 -29.31 -7.78
C GLU A 107 -5.37 -28.62 -9.12
N GLY A 108 -4.92 -29.19 -10.24
CA GLY A 108 -5.15 -28.67 -11.59
C GLY A 108 -4.29 -27.46 -11.98
N LEU A 109 -3.30 -27.06 -11.17
CA LEU A 109 -2.35 -26.00 -11.54
C LEU A 109 -1.59 -26.34 -12.83
N ILE A 110 -1.16 -27.59 -12.98
CA ILE A 110 -0.42 -28.01 -14.18
C ILE A 110 -1.31 -27.91 -15.43
N ASP A 111 -2.57 -28.35 -15.36
CA ASP A 111 -3.50 -28.27 -16.49
C ASP A 111 -3.70 -26.81 -16.93
N MET A 112 -3.83 -25.91 -15.96
CA MET A 112 -3.90 -24.47 -16.21
C MET A 112 -2.63 -23.93 -16.88
N ILE A 113 -1.44 -24.26 -16.35
CA ILE A 113 -0.17 -23.82 -16.94
C ILE A 113 -0.06 -24.31 -18.38
N LEU A 114 -0.49 -25.54 -18.65
CA LEU A 114 -0.46 -26.11 -19.99
C LEU A 114 -1.55 -25.56 -20.92
N HIS A 115 -2.64 -25.04 -20.38
CA HIS A 115 -3.75 -24.48 -21.15
C HIS A 115 -3.43 -23.09 -21.71
N ILE A 116 -2.68 -22.28 -20.96
CA ILE A 116 -2.33 -20.91 -21.36
C ILE A 116 -1.33 -20.94 -22.53
N ASP A 117 -1.65 -20.24 -23.63
CA ASP A 117 -0.69 -20.00 -24.71
C ASP A 117 0.28 -18.87 -24.33
N TRP A 118 1.35 -19.27 -23.66
CA TRP A 118 2.43 -18.38 -23.20
C TRP A 118 3.22 -17.72 -24.33
N GLN A 119 3.05 -18.11 -25.60
CA GLN A 119 3.77 -17.46 -26.71
C GLN A 119 3.24 -16.05 -26.98
N HIS A 120 2.00 -15.77 -26.57
CA HIS A 120 1.35 -14.49 -26.77
C HIS A 120 1.92 -13.35 -25.89
N TYR A 121 2.53 -13.69 -24.75
CA TYR A 121 2.95 -12.70 -23.76
C TYR A 121 4.45 -12.35 -23.87
N ALA A 122 4.80 -11.13 -23.48
CA ALA A 122 6.21 -10.74 -23.30
C ALA A 122 6.83 -11.47 -22.09
N TYR A 123 8.16 -11.52 -22.05
CA TYR A 123 8.90 -12.33 -21.07
C TYR A 123 8.61 -11.97 -19.60
N ASP A 124 8.61 -10.68 -19.30
CA ASP A 124 8.27 -10.10 -18.00
C ASP A 124 6.81 -10.41 -17.62
N ILE A 125 5.88 -10.26 -18.57
CA ILE A 125 4.46 -10.55 -18.38
C ILE A 125 4.19 -12.03 -18.07
N LYS A 126 4.88 -12.97 -18.75
CA LYS A 126 4.74 -14.41 -18.48
C LYS A 126 5.00 -14.74 -17.01
N ASN A 127 6.08 -14.18 -16.46
CA ASN A 127 6.45 -14.42 -15.07
C ASN A 127 5.42 -13.81 -14.13
N GLU A 128 5.03 -12.55 -14.32
CA GLU A 128 4.01 -11.91 -13.48
C GLU A 128 2.67 -12.67 -13.53
N TYR A 129 2.24 -13.12 -14.71
CA TYR A 129 0.99 -13.85 -14.86
C TYR A 129 1.04 -15.23 -14.21
N LEU A 130 2.17 -15.94 -14.29
CA LEU A 130 2.34 -17.19 -13.53
C LEU A 130 2.34 -16.92 -12.01
N TYR A 131 3.04 -15.88 -11.56
CA TYR A 131 3.10 -15.51 -10.14
C TYR A 131 1.74 -15.11 -9.57
N PHE A 132 0.82 -14.58 -10.38
CA PHE A 132 -0.56 -14.32 -9.97
C PHE A 132 -1.22 -15.59 -9.39
N TYR A 133 -1.06 -16.74 -10.04
CA TYR A 133 -1.63 -18.01 -9.57
C TYR A 133 -0.83 -18.65 -8.43
N LEU A 134 0.50 -18.57 -8.48
CA LEU A 134 1.36 -19.13 -7.44
C LEU A 134 1.19 -18.43 -6.07
N PHE A 135 0.68 -17.20 -6.05
CA PHE A 135 0.39 -16.50 -4.80
C PHE A 135 -0.66 -17.22 -3.94
N ALA A 136 -1.44 -18.15 -4.50
CA ALA A 136 -2.37 -19.00 -3.75
C ALA A 136 -1.67 -19.92 -2.72
N ILE A 137 -0.35 -20.11 -2.84
CA ILE A 137 0.42 -21.10 -2.09
C ILE A 137 0.88 -20.59 -0.72
N ASP A 138 1.11 -19.29 -0.59
CA ASP A 138 1.66 -18.68 0.63
C ASP A 138 0.65 -18.61 1.80
N LEU A 139 -0.54 -19.19 1.63
CA LEU A 139 -1.69 -18.93 2.49
C LEU A 139 -2.03 -20.10 3.43
N TYR A 140 -1.44 -21.29 3.27
CA TYR A 140 -1.78 -22.47 4.09
C TYR A 140 -1.29 -22.38 5.55
N CYS A 141 -2.03 -21.63 6.37
CA CYS A 141 -2.08 -21.79 7.83
C CYS A 141 -3.38 -22.52 8.19
N ASP A 142 -3.46 -23.09 9.41
CA ASP A 142 -4.54 -23.88 10.04
C ASP A 142 -5.63 -24.60 9.19
N ASP A 143 -6.10 -25.77 9.64
CA ASP A 143 -7.01 -26.63 8.86
C ASP A 143 -8.29 -25.94 8.34
N ALA A 144 -8.80 -24.91 9.04
CA ALA A 144 -10.00 -24.20 8.63
C ALA A 144 -9.73 -23.23 7.47
N GLN A 145 -8.60 -22.50 7.53
CA GLN A 145 -8.17 -21.60 6.47
C GLN A 145 -7.79 -22.38 5.20
N VAL A 146 -7.14 -23.54 5.33
CA VAL A 146 -6.83 -24.42 4.19
C VAL A 146 -8.08 -24.75 3.37
N LYS A 147 -9.20 -25.08 4.03
CA LYS A 147 -10.45 -25.42 3.32
C LYS A 147 -11.02 -24.24 2.53
N LEU A 148 -11.03 -23.04 3.13
CA LEU A 148 -11.50 -21.83 2.45
C LEU A 148 -10.62 -21.49 1.25
N GLN A 149 -9.32 -21.67 1.39
CA GLN A 149 -8.35 -21.40 0.32
C GLN A 149 -8.45 -22.40 -0.82
N LYS A 150 -8.68 -23.68 -0.54
CA LYS A 150 -8.94 -24.68 -1.59
C LYS A 150 -10.17 -24.31 -2.41
N ALA A 151 -11.26 -23.89 -1.76
CA ALA A 151 -12.45 -23.41 -2.47
C ALA A 151 -12.14 -22.15 -3.31
N LYS A 152 -11.37 -21.20 -2.76
CA LYS A 152 -10.93 -19.99 -3.48
C LYS A 152 -10.07 -20.33 -4.69
N TRP A 153 -9.14 -21.27 -4.56
CA TRP A 153 -8.33 -21.79 -5.65
C TRP A 153 -9.19 -22.43 -6.74
N GLU A 154 -10.13 -23.31 -6.38
CA GLU A 154 -11.06 -23.94 -7.33
C GLU A 154 -11.84 -22.89 -8.14
N PHE A 155 -12.30 -21.83 -7.47
CA PHE A 155 -12.95 -20.71 -8.12
C PHE A 155 -11.99 -19.98 -9.08
N ILE A 156 -10.78 -19.60 -8.63
CA ILE A 156 -9.78 -18.89 -9.46
C ILE A 156 -9.39 -19.72 -10.68
N ARG A 157 -9.17 -21.02 -10.50
CA ARG A 157 -8.88 -21.97 -11.59
C ARG A 157 -10.02 -22.00 -12.61
N GLY A 158 -11.28 -21.88 -12.17
CA GLY A 158 -12.44 -21.74 -13.07
C GLY A 158 -12.52 -20.41 -13.83
N GLN A 159 -11.67 -19.43 -13.52
CA GLN A 159 -11.63 -18.11 -14.18
C GLN A 159 -10.48 -17.96 -15.18
N VAL A 160 -9.69 -19.01 -15.42
CA VAL A 160 -8.47 -18.93 -16.25
C VAL A 160 -8.76 -18.42 -17.65
N ASP A 161 -9.81 -18.91 -18.32
CA ASP A 161 -10.20 -18.45 -19.66
C ASP A 161 -10.61 -16.98 -19.68
N VAL A 162 -11.31 -16.54 -18.63
CA VAL A 162 -11.76 -15.15 -18.50
C VAL A 162 -10.56 -14.22 -18.30
N ILE A 163 -9.62 -14.61 -17.44
CA ILE A 163 -8.40 -13.84 -17.18
C ILE A 163 -7.50 -13.82 -18.43
N ASP A 164 -7.29 -14.96 -19.09
CA ASP A 164 -6.47 -15.02 -20.31
C ASP A 164 -7.09 -14.19 -21.44
N THR A 165 -8.40 -14.28 -21.63
CA THR A 165 -9.12 -13.44 -22.62
C THR A 165 -8.94 -11.95 -22.31
N LEU A 166 -9.13 -11.56 -21.04
CA LEU A 166 -8.96 -10.17 -20.62
C LEU A 166 -7.54 -9.66 -20.91
N LEU A 167 -6.50 -10.44 -20.56
CA LEU A 167 -5.11 -10.03 -20.75
C LEU A 167 -4.70 -9.94 -22.22
N ARG A 168 -5.30 -10.75 -23.10
CA ARG A 168 -5.11 -10.66 -24.56
C ARG A 168 -5.74 -9.41 -25.17
N GLU A 169 -6.83 -8.92 -24.58
CA GLU A 169 -7.51 -7.69 -25.03
C GLU A 169 -6.82 -6.41 -24.55
N VAL A 170 -6.04 -6.49 -23.47
CA VAL A 170 -5.25 -5.38 -22.92
C VAL A 170 -4.00 -5.15 -23.77
N GLU A 171 -3.70 -3.89 -24.08
CA GLU A 171 -2.50 -3.52 -24.82
C GLU A 171 -1.22 -3.97 -24.07
N PRO A 172 -0.17 -4.46 -24.77
CA PRO A 172 0.99 -5.07 -24.12
C PRO A 172 1.64 -4.23 -23.00
N GLU A 173 1.70 -2.91 -23.16
CA GLU A 173 2.30 -2.00 -22.19
C GLU A 173 1.49 -1.84 -20.89
N PHE A 174 0.23 -2.26 -20.87
CA PHE A 174 -0.66 -2.23 -19.69
C PHE A 174 -0.90 -3.61 -19.07
N GLN A 175 -0.38 -4.70 -19.66
CA GLN A 175 -0.61 -6.06 -19.16
C GLN A 175 -0.08 -6.26 -17.73
N SER A 176 1.08 -5.68 -17.39
CA SER A 176 1.64 -5.74 -16.03
C SER A 176 0.71 -5.09 -15.00
N GLN A 177 0.16 -3.91 -15.34
CA GLN A 177 -0.83 -3.23 -14.51
C GLN A 177 -2.07 -4.10 -14.32
N ALA A 178 -2.60 -4.67 -15.41
CA ALA A 178 -3.80 -5.49 -15.37
C ALA A 178 -3.63 -6.71 -14.47
N ILE A 179 -2.48 -7.39 -14.53
CA ILE A 179 -2.15 -8.52 -13.66
C ILE A 179 -2.08 -8.08 -12.19
N LYS A 180 -1.41 -6.96 -11.90
CA LYS A 180 -1.30 -6.41 -10.53
C LYS A 180 -2.67 -6.03 -9.97
N ASP A 181 -3.56 -5.50 -10.79
CA ASP A 181 -4.91 -5.12 -10.38
C ASP A 181 -5.78 -6.35 -10.13
N LEU A 182 -5.79 -7.31 -11.06
CA LEU A 182 -6.46 -8.60 -10.86
C LEU A 182 -5.96 -9.26 -9.58
N LYS A 183 -4.64 -9.29 -9.35
CA LYS A 183 -4.07 -9.80 -8.10
C LYS A 183 -4.74 -9.14 -6.89
N GLN A 184 -4.78 -7.82 -6.83
CA GLN A 184 -5.41 -7.12 -5.71
C GLN A 184 -6.91 -7.44 -5.54
N TYR A 185 -7.69 -7.54 -6.63
CA TYR A 185 -9.11 -7.88 -6.56
C TYR A 185 -9.35 -9.32 -6.06
N TYR A 186 -8.71 -10.31 -6.69
CA TYR A 186 -8.89 -11.72 -6.31
C TYR A 186 -8.42 -12.00 -4.88
N TRP A 187 -7.39 -11.31 -4.41
CA TRP A 187 -6.86 -11.50 -3.07
C TRP A 187 -7.53 -10.64 -2.00
N HIS A 188 -8.39 -9.68 -2.37
CA HIS A 188 -9.16 -8.90 -1.40
C HIS A 188 -10.39 -9.66 -0.86
N TRP A 189 -11.17 -10.31 -1.73
CA TRP A 189 -12.37 -11.04 -1.32
C TRP A 189 -12.05 -12.48 -0.97
N ASP A 190 -12.31 -12.89 0.27
CA ASP A 190 -11.99 -14.25 0.73
C ASP A 190 -13.12 -15.25 0.51
N LYS A 191 -14.37 -14.78 0.46
CA LYS A 191 -15.52 -15.65 0.25
C LYS A 191 -15.85 -15.78 -1.23
N ILE A 192 -16.17 -17.00 -1.65
CA ILE A 192 -16.59 -17.27 -3.03
C ILE A 192 -17.80 -16.44 -3.44
N GLN A 193 -18.77 -16.25 -2.55
CA GLN A 193 -19.97 -15.45 -2.84
C GLN A 193 -19.63 -13.97 -3.10
N GLU A 194 -18.59 -13.45 -2.46
CA GLU A 194 -18.10 -12.08 -2.70
C GLU A 194 -17.37 -12.02 -4.05
N LEU A 195 -16.52 -13.02 -4.36
CA LEU A 195 -15.85 -13.13 -5.66
C LEU A 195 -16.86 -13.22 -6.82
N GLU A 196 -17.86 -14.10 -6.72
CA GLU A 196 -18.94 -14.24 -7.71
C GLU A 196 -19.72 -12.94 -7.92
N LEU A 197 -19.98 -12.21 -6.83
CA LEU A 197 -20.74 -10.97 -6.87
C LEU A 197 -19.93 -9.80 -7.45
N TYR A 198 -18.64 -9.70 -7.13
CA TYR A 198 -17.86 -8.48 -7.36
C TYR A 198 -16.85 -8.57 -8.50
N LEU A 199 -16.32 -9.75 -8.83
CA LEU A 199 -15.31 -9.88 -9.88
C LEU A 199 -15.77 -9.44 -11.28
N PRO A 200 -17.02 -9.66 -11.71
CA PRO A 200 -17.46 -9.14 -13.00
C PRO A 200 -17.28 -7.62 -13.13
N TYR A 201 -17.50 -6.86 -12.04
CA TYR A 201 -17.26 -5.42 -12.01
C TYR A 201 -15.76 -5.09 -11.99
N ALA A 202 -14.95 -5.89 -11.29
CA ALA A 202 -13.50 -5.73 -11.26
C ALA A 202 -12.87 -5.95 -12.64
N HIS A 203 -13.28 -6.98 -13.39
CA HIS A 203 -12.80 -7.25 -14.74
C HIS A 203 -13.08 -6.09 -15.69
N VAL A 204 -14.30 -5.55 -15.67
CA VAL A 204 -14.66 -4.35 -16.47
C VAL A 204 -13.79 -3.16 -16.08
N MET A 205 -13.47 -3.00 -14.79
CA MET A 205 -12.59 -1.93 -14.35
C MET A 205 -11.14 -2.12 -14.83
N VAL A 206 -10.61 -3.34 -14.79
CA VAL A 206 -9.26 -3.64 -15.29
C VAL A 206 -9.17 -3.32 -16.78
N GLN A 207 -10.10 -3.83 -17.61
CA GLN A 207 -10.16 -3.48 -19.03
C GLN A 207 -10.25 -1.97 -19.26
N ARG A 208 -11.02 -1.28 -18.41
CA ARG A 208 -11.20 0.16 -18.54
C ARG A 208 -9.92 0.94 -18.22
N LEU A 209 -9.22 0.59 -17.16
CA LEU A 209 -8.08 1.36 -16.62
C LEU A 209 -6.73 0.92 -17.20
N ALA A 210 -6.62 -0.29 -17.74
CA ALA A 210 -5.41 -0.78 -18.39
C ALA A 210 -5.30 -0.32 -19.86
N GLN A 211 -5.45 0.99 -20.10
CA GLN A 211 -5.35 1.63 -21.42
C GLN A 211 -5.20 3.16 -21.28
N PRO A 212 -4.79 3.89 -22.33
CA PRO A 212 -4.76 5.36 -22.29
C PRO A 212 -6.15 5.96 -22.02
N PRO A 213 -6.25 7.09 -21.27
CA PRO A 213 -5.17 7.97 -20.80
C PRO A 213 -4.64 7.62 -19.39
N PHE A 214 -4.90 6.42 -18.89
CA PHE A 214 -4.50 6.02 -17.54
C PHE A 214 -3.03 5.62 -17.45
N SER A 215 -2.50 5.55 -16.23
CA SER A 215 -1.11 5.17 -15.97
C SER A 215 -0.89 3.68 -16.23
N GLN A 216 0.33 3.27 -16.60
CA GLN A 216 0.75 1.85 -16.63
C GLN A 216 1.02 1.29 -15.21
N GLU A 217 0.87 2.12 -14.18
CA GLU A 217 0.95 1.75 -12.78
C GLU A 217 -0.36 2.12 -12.06
N SER A 218 -0.98 1.14 -11.41
CA SER A 218 -2.24 1.32 -10.71
C SER A 218 -2.04 1.30 -9.20
N HIS A 219 -2.47 2.37 -8.54
CA HIS A 219 -2.51 2.46 -7.09
C HIS A 219 -3.94 2.61 -6.56
N ALA A 220 -4.95 2.56 -7.44
CA ALA A 220 -6.33 2.95 -7.11
C ALA A 220 -7.23 1.77 -6.69
N VAL A 221 -6.78 0.53 -6.88
CA VAL A 221 -7.60 -0.69 -6.73
C VAL A 221 -8.30 -0.76 -5.38
N LYS A 222 -7.59 -0.50 -4.27
CA LYS A 222 -8.20 -0.53 -2.93
C LYS A 222 -9.38 0.44 -2.79
N VAL A 223 -9.28 1.63 -3.39
CA VAL A 223 -10.37 2.62 -3.35
C VAL A 223 -11.55 2.17 -4.22
N ILE A 224 -11.26 1.57 -5.38
CA ILE A 224 -12.28 1.02 -6.28
C ILE A 224 -13.06 -0.11 -5.59
N ILE A 225 -12.37 -1.00 -4.90
CA ILE A 225 -12.97 -2.06 -4.09
C ILE A 225 -13.95 -1.47 -3.07
N SER A 226 -13.57 -0.41 -2.36
CA SER A 226 -14.46 0.28 -1.40
C SER A 226 -15.73 0.81 -2.07
N PHE A 227 -15.70 1.24 -3.32
CA PHE A 227 -16.93 1.57 -4.06
C PHE A 227 -17.73 0.31 -4.41
N ILE A 228 -17.10 -0.69 -5.02
CA ILE A 228 -17.78 -1.91 -5.50
C ILE A 228 -18.52 -2.62 -4.34
N ASN A 229 -17.90 -2.71 -3.16
CA ASN A 229 -18.44 -3.41 -2.00
C ASN A 229 -19.76 -2.81 -1.48
N TYR A 230 -19.96 -1.49 -1.61
CA TYR A 230 -21.05 -0.77 -0.93
C TYR A 230 -22.05 -0.08 -1.87
N LEU A 231 -21.74 0.06 -3.16
CA LEU A 231 -22.71 0.48 -4.16
C LEU A 231 -23.69 -0.66 -4.46
N ASP A 232 -24.96 -0.35 -4.74
CA ASP A 232 -25.90 -1.35 -5.28
C ASP A 232 -25.64 -1.62 -6.78
N THR A 233 -26.33 -2.58 -7.38
CA THR A 233 -26.13 -2.95 -8.79
C THR A 233 -26.24 -1.76 -9.74
N LYS A 234 -27.27 -0.91 -9.59
CA LYS A 234 -27.48 0.24 -10.48
C LYS A 234 -26.40 1.31 -10.29
N ALA A 235 -26.00 1.54 -9.05
CA ALA A 235 -24.96 2.49 -8.70
C ALA A 235 -23.57 2.00 -9.15
N ARG A 236 -23.29 0.68 -9.11
CA ARG A 236 -22.08 0.08 -9.70
C ARG A 236 -22.02 0.32 -11.20
N ASP A 237 -23.11 0.14 -11.93
CA ASP A 237 -23.14 0.40 -13.37
C ASP A 237 -22.85 1.88 -13.68
N LEU A 238 -23.41 2.80 -12.89
CA LEU A 238 -23.12 4.22 -13.01
C LEU A 238 -21.66 4.55 -12.67
N PHE A 239 -21.08 3.89 -11.67
CA PHE A 239 -19.67 4.04 -11.30
C PHE A 239 -18.74 3.55 -12.41
N LEU A 240 -19.01 2.36 -12.96
CA LEU A 240 -18.29 1.80 -14.10
C LEU A 240 -18.38 2.67 -15.36
N ASN A 241 -19.41 3.51 -15.48
CA ASN A 241 -19.61 4.44 -16.59
C ASN A 241 -19.30 5.91 -16.23
N ALA A 242 -18.72 6.17 -15.07
CA ALA A 242 -18.36 7.53 -14.66
C ALA A 242 -17.32 8.15 -15.62
N PRO A 243 -17.16 9.48 -15.68
CA PRO A 243 -16.21 10.11 -16.61
C PRO A 243 -14.75 9.72 -16.34
N ASN A 244 -13.92 9.59 -17.40
CA ASN A 244 -12.48 9.34 -17.25
C ASN A 244 -11.79 10.37 -16.32
N THR A 245 -12.25 11.62 -16.33
CA THR A 245 -11.71 12.66 -15.45
C THR A 245 -11.81 12.31 -13.96
N SER A 246 -12.84 11.57 -13.54
CA SER A 246 -12.97 11.12 -12.14
C SER A 246 -11.92 10.09 -11.77
N PHE A 247 -11.65 9.15 -12.67
CA PHE A 247 -10.62 8.11 -12.48
C PHE A 247 -9.20 8.68 -12.56
N LEU A 248 -8.93 9.64 -13.45
CA LEU A 248 -7.64 10.34 -13.48
C LEU A 248 -7.36 11.11 -12.17
N HIS A 249 -8.39 11.74 -11.59
CA HIS A 249 -8.27 12.34 -10.26
C HIS A 249 -8.07 11.31 -9.16
N LEU A 250 -8.60 10.09 -9.31
CA LEU A 250 -8.37 8.99 -8.38
C LEU A 250 -6.91 8.51 -8.44
N GLU A 251 -6.38 8.25 -9.64
CA GLU A 251 -4.96 7.89 -9.84
C GLU A 251 -4.03 8.95 -9.24
N GLN A 252 -4.30 10.22 -9.55
CA GLN A 252 -3.52 11.33 -9.01
C GLN A 252 -3.57 11.38 -7.47
N ALA A 253 -4.73 11.13 -6.86
CA ALA A 253 -4.86 11.11 -5.41
C ALA A 253 -4.15 9.89 -4.78
N CYS A 254 -4.09 8.78 -5.50
CA CYS A 254 -3.53 7.49 -5.07
C CYS A 254 -2.07 7.26 -5.45
N HIS A 255 -1.37 8.23 -6.06
CA HIS A 255 0.03 8.08 -6.48
C HIS A 255 1.03 7.66 -5.37
N LEU A 256 0.63 7.72 -4.09
CA LEU A 256 1.38 7.14 -2.98
C LEU A 256 0.51 6.10 -2.29
N ASP A 257 1.06 4.93 -2.02
CA ASP A 257 0.33 3.82 -1.37
C ASP A 257 -0.28 4.21 -0.02
N ASN A 258 0.41 5.06 0.75
CA ASN A 258 -0.11 5.60 2.02
C ASN A 258 -1.39 6.43 1.80
N ASN A 259 -1.46 7.20 0.70
CA ASN A 259 -2.66 7.95 0.36
C ASN A 259 -3.78 6.99 -0.07
N THR A 260 -3.46 5.99 -0.89
CA THR A 260 -4.42 4.97 -1.32
C THR A 260 -5.10 4.33 -0.12
N TRP A 261 -4.34 3.91 0.89
CA TRP A 261 -4.89 3.28 2.09
C TRP A 261 -5.84 4.23 2.84
N LEU A 262 -5.40 5.46 3.14
CA LEU A 262 -6.23 6.46 3.81
C LEU A 262 -7.50 6.81 3.00
N ILE A 263 -7.38 6.93 1.68
CA ILE A 263 -8.53 7.23 0.81
C ILE A 263 -9.50 6.05 0.81
N ALA A 264 -9.02 4.81 0.71
CA ALA A 264 -9.86 3.62 0.71
C ALA A 264 -10.69 3.51 2.00
N GLU A 265 -10.04 3.62 3.17
CA GLU A 265 -10.73 3.60 4.47
C GLU A 265 -11.79 4.72 4.59
N GLY A 266 -11.48 5.91 4.07
CA GLY A 266 -12.42 7.02 4.05
C GLY A 266 -13.59 6.82 3.08
N ILE A 267 -13.34 6.29 1.88
CA ILE A 267 -14.37 5.99 0.88
C ILE A 267 -15.26 4.85 1.35
N GLU A 268 -14.71 3.83 1.99
CA GLU A 268 -15.47 2.76 2.62
C GLU A 268 -16.46 3.33 3.64
N ALA A 269 -15.97 4.14 4.59
CA ALA A 269 -16.83 4.77 5.59
C ALA A 269 -17.94 5.62 4.95
N ILE A 270 -17.64 6.41 3.91
CA ILE A 270 -18.64 7.23 3.21
C ILE A 270 -19.66 6.35 2.48
N THR A 271 -19.19 5.44 1.62
CA THR A 271 -20.05 4.66 0.70
C THR A 271 -20.96 3.71 1.46
N LYS A 272 -20.49 3.15 2.57
CA LYS A 272 -21.27 2.26 3.45
C LYS A 272 -22.57 2.90 3.97
N TYR A 273 -22.58 4.20 4.24
CA TYR A 273 -23.75 4.91 4.78
C TYR A 273 -24.41 5.86 3.77
N LEU A 274 -23.68 6.27 2.73
CA LEU A 274 -24.05 7.33 1.81
C LEU A 274 -23.62 6.99 0.38
N SER A 275 -23.97 5.79 -0.10
CA SER A 275 -23.60 5.25 -1.42
C SER A 275 -23.91 6.21 -2.58
N ASP A 276 -25.15 6.66 -2.71
CA ASP A 276 -25.56 7.59 -3.77
C ASP A 276 -24.78 8.90 -3.71
N PHE A 277 -24.63 9.48 -2.52
CA PHE A 277 -23.87 10.72 -2.32
C PHE A 277 -22.39 10.54 -2.69
N SER A 278 -21.78 9.43 -2.30
CA SER A 278 -20.38 9.13 -2.62
C SER A 278 -20.15 9.06 -4.14
N LEU A 279 -21.05 8.38 -4.86
CA LEU A 279 -20.99 8.25 -6.31
C LEU A 279 -21.20 9.60 -7.02
N GLN A 280 -22.18 10.38 -6.58
CA GLN A 280 -22.40 11.73 -7.13
C GLN A 280 -21.20 12.65 -6.88
N CYS A 281 -20.54 12.53 -5.72
CA CYS A 281 -19.32 13.27 -5.42
C CYS A 281 -18.13 12.78 -6.25
N PHE A 282 -18.00 11.47 -6.50
CA PHE A 282 -16.97 10.92 -7.37
C PHE A 282 -17.08 11.47 -8.80
N ILE A 283 -18.30 11.58 -9.31
CA ILE A 283 -18.56 12.13 -10.66
C ILE A 283 -18.34 13.65 -10.71
N ASN A 284 -18.86 14.40 -9.74
CA ASN A 284 -18.92 15.86 -9.82
C ASN A 284 -17.76 16.59 -9.14
N TYR A 285 -17.18 16.01 -8.08
CA TYR A 285 -16.18 16.64 -7.20
C TYR A 285 -15.09 15.67 -6.71
N PRO A 286 -14.46 14.86 -7.59
CA PRO A 286 -13.55 13.79 -7.19
C PRO A 286 -12.41 14.27 -6.29
N ASN A 287 -11.75 15.38 -6.64
CA ASN A 287 -10.65 15.95 -5.84
C ASN A 287 -11.04 16.27 -4.39
N LYS A 288 -12.22 16.86 -4.20
CA LYS A 288 -12.70 17.22 -2.86
C LYS A 288 -13.11 15.97 -2.08
N LEU A 289 -13.74 15.01 -2.75
CA LEU A 289 -14.09 13.72 -2.17
C LEU A 289 -12.84 13.00 -1.65
N PHE A 290 -11.80 12.83 -2.48
CA PHE A 290 -10.59 12.10 -2.06
C PHE A 290 -9.80 12.83 -0.97
N LYS A 291 -9.77 14.17 -0.98
CA LYS A 291 -9.20 14.94 0.13
C LYS A 291 -9.90 14.66 1.46
N ILE A 292 -11.22 14.59 1.45
CA ILE A 292 -12.02 14.31 2.65
C ILE A 292 -11.92 12.85 3.06
N ALA A 293 -11.96 11.93 2.10
CA ALA A 293 -11.76 10.51 2.35
C ALA A 293 -10.40 10.27 3.01
N LYS A 294 -9.32 10.85 2.48
CA LYS A 294 -7.99 10.80 3.12
C LYS A 294 -7.99 11.32 4.56
N LEU A 295 -8.72 12.41 4.83
CA LEU A 295 -8.86 12.96 6.18
C LEU A 295 -9.64 12.01 7.10
N LEU A 296 -10.73 11.42 6.62
CA LEU A 296 -11.54 10.45 7.36
C LEU A 296 -10.77 9.16 7.64
N GLY A 297 -10.03 8.64 6.67
CA GLY A 297 -9.19 7.45 6.84
C GLY A 297 -7.99 7.67 7.77
N SER A 298 -7.71 8.91 8.17
CA SER A 298 -6.75 9.19 9.25
C SER A 298 -7.30 8.92 10.66
N LEU A 299 -8.55 8.49 10.77
CA LEU A 299 -9.20 8.09 12.02
C LEU A 299 -9.36 6.57 12.02
N SER A 300 -9.52 5.99 13.21
CA SER A 300 -9.90 4.58 13.31
C SER A 300 -11.28 4.33 12.68
N THR A 301 -11.46 3.15 12.10
CA THR A 301 -12.71 2.74 11.42
C THR A 301 -13.98 3.02 12.25
N PRO A 302 -14.05 2.71 13.57
CA PRO A 302 -15.24 3.02 14.36
C PRO A 302 -15.55 4.53 14.45
N ILE A 303 -14.52 5.39 14.47
CA ILE A 303 -14.69 6.84 14.57
C ILE A 303 -15.09 7.40 13.21
N SER A 304 -14.44 7.00 12.12
CA SER A 304 -14.80 7.45 10.76
C SER A 304 -16.23 7.07 10.42
N GLU A 305 -16.64 5.83 10.70
CA GLU A 305 -18.02 5.36 10.52
C GLU A 305 -19.01 6.15 11.39
N SER A 306 -18.67 6.43 12.65
CA SER A 306 -19.52 7.23 13.54
C SER A 306 -19.73 8.67 13.02
N ILE A 307 -18.70 9.29 12.44
CA ILE A 307 -18.80 10.61 11.82
C ILE A 307 -19.75 10.56 10.62
N VAL A 308 -19.53 9.63 9.70
CA VAL A 308 -20.37 9.51 8.49
C VAL A 308 -21.80 9.18 8.86
N LYS A 309 -22.04 8.29 9.83
CA LYS A 309 -23.38 7.99 10.35
C LYS A 309 -24.04 9.21 11.01
N THR A 310 -23.29 10.06 11.68
CA THR A 310 -23.83 11.32 12.21
C THR A 310 -24.18 12.27 11.06
N PHE A 311 -23.29 12.37 10.08
CA PHE A 311 -23.48 13.20 8.90
C PHE A 311 -24.65 12.74 8.01
N SER A 312 -24.89 11.43 7.90
CA SER A 312 -26.02 10.88 7.14
C SER A 312 -27.39 11.28 7.70
N ASN A 313 -27.43 11.68 8.97
CA ASN A 313 -28.62 12.20 9.64
C ASN A 313 -28.69 13.74 9.63
N HIS A 314 -27.68 14.42 9.06
CA HIS A 314 -27.67 15.88 8.99
C HIS A 314 -28.78 16.37 8.04
N PRO A 315 -29.53 17.45 8.37
CA PRO A 315 -30.64 17.93 7.54
C PRO A 315 -30.25 18.17 6.07
N ILE A 316 -29.05 18.70 5.84
CA ILE A 316 -28.49 18.93 4.49
C ILE A 316 -28.39 17.67 3.61
N ILE A 317 -28.39 16.48 4.21
CA ILE A 317 -28.36 15.17 3.52
C ILE A 317 -29.77 14.59 3.43
N THR A 318 -30.57 14.67 4.49
CA THR A 318 -31.88 14.01 4.57
C THR A 318 -32.99 14.79 3.87
N GLN A 319 -32.87 16.10 3.71
CA GLN A 319 -33.83 16.91 2.97
C GLN A 319 -33.58 16.82 1.48
N ASP A 320 -34.56 16.32 0.72
CA ASP A 320 -34.56 16.47 -0.73
C ASP A 320 -34.84 17.93 -1.07
N ILE A 321 -33.83 18.62 -1.59
CA ILE A 321 -33.91 20.03 -1.99
C ILE A 321 -34.58 20.15 -3.37
N THR A 322 -34.63 19.07 -4.16
CA THR A 322 -35.15 19.11 -5.54
C THR A 322 -36.66 19.33 -5.60
N ILE A 323 -37.36 19.00 -4.51
CA ILE A 323 -38.81 19.18 -4.34
C ILE A 323 -39.19 20.53 -3.72
N LEU A 324 -38.21 21.32 -3.25
CA LEU A 324 -38.47 22.60 -2.59
C LEU A 324 -38.67 23.73 -3.62
N SER A 325 -39.48 24.72 -3.26
CA SER A 325 -39.52 25.97 -4.02
C SER A 325 -38.16 26.68 -3.94
N LEU A 326 -37.84 27.56 -4.90
CA LEU A 326 -36.57 28.31 -4.88
C LEU A 326 -36.35 29.05 -3.56
N LYS A 327 -37.42 29.63 -3.00
CA LYS A 327 -37.36 30.39 -1.76
C LYS A 327 -37.10 29.45 -0.57
N ASP A 328 -37.82 28.34 -0.49
CA ASP A 328 -37.66 27.38 0.60
C ASP A 328 -36.28 26.70 0.55
N ALA A 329 -35.79 26.38 -0.65
CA ALA A 329 -34.43 25.87 -0.85
C ALA A 329 -33.38 26.90 -0.40
N TYR A 330 -33.57 28.18 -0.72
CA TYR A 330 -32.67 29.26 -0.28
C TYR A 330 -32.67 29.41 1.25
N ASP A 331 -33.84 29.47 1.86
CA ASP A 331 -34.00 29.63 3.31
C ASP A 331 -33.43 28.41 4.06
N PHE A 332 -33.73 27.21 3.56
CA PHE A 332 -33.17 25.96 4.07
C PHE A 332 -31.64 25.95 3.99
N ILE A 333 -31.05 26.16 2.82
CA ILE A 333 -29.60 26.11 2.64
C ILE A 333 -28.91 27.16 3.52
N ASN A 334 -29.42 28.39 3.61
CA ASN A 334 -28.82 29.41 4.48
C ASN A 334 -28.95 29.07 5.97
N SER A 335 -30.01 28.37 6.39
CA SER A 335 -30.15 27.91 7.77
C SER A 335 -29.09 26.86 8.14
N GLN A 336 -28.65 26.05 7.16
CA GLN A 336 -27.62 25.03 7.35
C GLN A 336 -26.21 25.57 7.10
N CYS A 337 -26.09 26.54 6.19
CA CYS A 337 -24.84 27.05 5.67
C CYS A 337 -24.63 28.48 6.15
N ASN A 338 -23.86 28.63 7.22
CA ASN A 338 -23.31 29.93 7.60
C ASN A 338 -22.15 30.32 6.66
N THR A 339 -21.46 31.44 6.94
CA THR A 339 -20.32 31.93 6.14
C THR A 339 -19.10 31.00 6.13
N LYS A 340 -19.13 29.83 6.81
CA LYS A 340 -17.99 28.93 6.95
C LYS A 340 -17.85 27.90 5.82
N PHE A 341 -18.89 27.71 5.00
CA PHE A 341 -18.95 26.68 3.96
C PHE A 341 -19.14 27.28 2.57
N SER A 342 -18.82 26.51 1.53
CA SER A 342 -19.19 26.86 0.16
C SER A 342 -20.69 27.15 0.08
N ASN A 343 -21.06 28.28 -0.50
CA ASN A 343 -22.47 28.62 -0.68
C ASN A 343 -22.91 28.10 -2.06
N PRO A 344 -23.83 27.12 -2.11
CA PRO A 344 -24.25 26.53 -3.38
C PRO A 344 -25.20 27.45 -4.17
N ILE A 345 -25.63 28.57 -3.58
CA ILE A 345 -26.59 29.50 -4.15
C ILE A 345 -25.87 30.55 -5.01
N PRO A 346 -26.11 30.58 -6.33
CA PRO A 346 -25.51 31.56 -7.21
C PRO A 346 -25.88 32.99 -6.80
N ARG A 347 -24.93 33.92 -6.89
CA ARG A 347 -25.16 35.34 -6.54
C ARG A 347 -26.40 35.93 -7.20
N LYS A 348 -26.65 35.62 -8.48
CA LYS A 348 -27.83 36.11 -9.22
C LYS A 348 -29.16 35.66 -8.58
N ILE A 349 -29.23 34.45 -8.06
CA ILE A 349 -30.41 33.93 -7.37
C ILE A 349 -30.60 34.64 -6.03
N ARG A 350 -29.51 34.87 -5.28
CA ARG A 350 -29.58 35.65 -4.03
C ARG A 350 -30.06 37.07 -4.28
N ASP A 351 -29.52 37.74 -5.30
CA ASP A 351 -29.92 39.10 -5.67
C ASP A 351 -31.40 39.16 -6.10
N TYR A 352 -31.89 38.12 -6.79
CA TYR A 352 -33.30 37.98 -7.15
C TYR A 352 -34.21 37.84 -5.93
N LEU A 353 -33.89 36.92 -5.01
CA LEU A 353 -34.69 36.71 -3.80
C LEU A 353 -34.65 37.90 -2.84
N GLN A 354 -33.61 38.74 -2.92
CA GLN A 354 -33.49 40.00 -2.18
C GLN A 354 -34.17 41.18 -2.89
N GLY A 355 -34.85 40.97 -4.03
CA GLY A 355 -35.51 42.03 -4.79
C GLY A 355 -34.55 43.00 -5.51
N LYS A 356 -33.26 42.70 -5.57
CA LYS A 356 -32.23 43.54 -6.22
C LYS A 356 -32.18 43.36 -7.74
N ARG A 357 -32.80 42.30 -8.26
CA ARG A 357 -32.79 41.95 -9.68
C ARG A 357 -34.03 41.14 -10.05
N SER A 358 -34.53 41.27 -11.28
CA SER A 358 -35.52 40.38 -11.86
C SER A 358 -34.86 39.29 -12.71
N LEU A 359 -35.36 38.06 -12.63
CA LEU A 359 -34.91 36.92 -13.45
C LEU A 359 -36.11 36.31 -14.19
N SER A 360 -35.87 35.77 -15.39
CA SER A 360 -36.86 34.97 -16.10
C SER A 360 -36.98 33.55 -15.49
N GLU A 361 -38.08 32.86 -15.77
CA GLU A 361 -38.31 31.49 -15.31
C GLU A 361 -37.19 30.53 -15.75
N GLN A 362 -36.71 30.65 -16.99
CA GLN A 362 -35.59 29.86 -17.49
C GLN A 362 -34.29 30.12 -16.69
N GLN A 363 -34.04 31.36 -16.29
CA GLN A 363 -32.87 31.72 -15.46
C GLN A 363 -33.00 31.17 -14.04
N ILE A 364 -34.23 31.15 -13.49
CA ILE A 364 -34.53 30.54 -12.20
C ILE A 364 -34.27 29.03 -12.26
N ASN A 365 -34.82 28.33 -13.26
CA ASN A 365 -34.65 26.89 -13.43
C ASN A 365 -33.17 26.51 -13.62
N ARG A 366 -32.42 27.31 -14.40
CA ARG A 366 -30.97 27.14 -14.52
C ARG A 366 -30.25 27.36 -13.18
N GLY A 367 -30.69 28.35 -12.39
CA GLY A 367 -30.16 28.61 -11.05
C GLY A 367 -30.40 27.46 -10.08
N LEU A 368 -31.60 26.88 -10.09
CA LEU A 368 -31.93 25.67 -9.33
C LEU A 368 -31.04 24.49 -9.72
N GLY A 369 -30.86 24.25 -11.02
CA GLY A 369 -29.94 23.21 -11.50
C GLY A 369 -28.51 23.40 -11.01
N VAL A 370 -28.03 24.66 -10.92
CA VAL A 370 -26.71 24.95 -10.33
C VAL A 370 -26.69 24.68 -8.82
N ILE A 371 -27.73 25.04 -8.09
CA ILE A 371 -27.85 24.76 -6.64
C ILE A 371 -27.78 23.25 -6.41
N TYR A 372 -28.56 22.46 -7.16
CA TYR A 372 -28.60 21.00 -7.03
C TYR A 372 -27.27 20.33 -7.38
N LYS A 373 -26.47 20.95 -8.24
CA LYS A 373 -25.12 20.49 -8.54
C LYS A 373 -24.10 20.93 -7.50
N GLN A 374 -24.25 22.10 -6.87
CA GLN A 374 -23.27 22.63 -5.91
C GLN A 374 -23.53 22.20 -4.45
N ILE A 375 -24.72 21.68 -4.15
CA ILE A 375 -25.03 21.24 -2.80
C ILE A 375 -24.08 20.13 -2.31
N GLN A 376 -23.64 19.23 -3.19
CA GLN A 376 -22.70 18.16 -2.85
C GLN A 376 -21.36 18.71 -2.38
N LEU A 377 -20.88 19.81 -2.98
CA LEU A 377 -19.67 20.48 -2.52
C LEU A 377 -19.84 21.06 -1.11
N THR A 378 -21.02 21.59 -0.81
CA THR A 378 -21.35 22.12 0.52
C THR A 378 -21.48 21.01 1.56
N GLN A 379 -22.11 19.89 1.18
CA GLN A 379 -22.19 18.66 1.96
C GLN A 379 -20.78 18.13 2.31
N LEU A 380 -19.88 18.10 1.32
CA LEU A 380 -18.47 17.75 1.53
C LEU A 380 -17.76 18.72 2.49
N ASP A 381 -17.98 20.03 2.40
CA ASP A 381 -17.41 21.00 3.35
C ASP A 381 -17.90 20.79 4.79
N ILE A 382 -19.18 20.42 4.97
CA ILE A 382 -19.75 20.10 6.28
C ILE A 382 -19.10 18.83 6.82
N LEU A 383 -18.97 17.78 6.01
CA LEU A 383 -18.29 16.54 6.39
C LEU A 383 -16.82 16.80 6.77
N GLU A 384 -16.07 17.57 5.97
CA GLU A 384 -14.69 17.97 6.30
C GLU A 384 -14.64 18.65 7.67
N ASN A 385 -15.54 19.60 7.92
CA ASN A 385 -15.56 20.32 9.19
C ASN A 385 -15.92 19.42 10.38
N LEU A 386 -16.87 18.49 10.23
CA LEU A 386 -17.18 17.49 11.26
C LEU A 386 -15.93 16.66 11.59
N THR A 387 -15.24 16.16 10.57
CA THR A 387 -14.00 15.39 10.73
C THR A 387 -12.90 16.20 11.40
N LEU A 388 -12.68 17.45 10.98
CA LEU A 388 -11.69 18.35 11.59
C LEU A 388 -12.01 18.68 13.04
N ASN A 389 -13.29 18.83 13.41
CA ASN A 389 -13.68 19.06 14.80
C ASN A 389 -13.41 17.83 15.68
N ILE A 390 -13.64 16.63 15.15
CA ILE A 390 -13.31 15.38 15.86
C ILE A 390 -11.80 15.20 15.98
N LEU A 391 -11.01 15.52 14.95
CA LEU A 391 -9.54 15.50 15.00
C LEU A 391 -8.98 16.50 16.00
N LYS A 392 -9.53 17.73 16.02
CA LYS A 392 -9.14 18.80 16.95
C LYS A 392 -9.28 18.37 18.42
N ARG A 393 -10.27 17.54 18.75
CA ARG A 393 -10.54 17.04 20.12
C ARG A 393 -10.50 18.17 21.16
N GLU A 394 -9.50 18.13 22.05
CA GLU A 394 -9.29 19.05 23.18
C GLU A 394 -8.31 20.18 22.88
N PHE A 395 -7.69 20.20 21.69
CA PHE A 395 -6.64 21.16 21.36
C PHE A 395 -7.26 22.46 20.89
N ASP A 396 -6.83 23.61 21.42
CA ASP A 396 -7.31 24.91 20.94
C ASP A 396 -6.50 25.42 19.74
N VAL A 397 -6.70 24.75 18.60
CA VAL A 397 -5.99 25.06 17.35
C VAL A 397 -6.93 25.25 16.17
N ASN A 398 -6.40 25.78 15.07
CA ASN A 398 -7.09 25.83 13.79
C ASN A 398 -6.72 24.60 12.94
N PRO A 399 -7.58 23.55 12.88
CA PRO A 399 -7.27 22.31 12.18
C PRO A 399 -7.27 22.47 10.64
N LYS A 400 -7.57 23.68 10.11
CA LYS A 400 -7.46 23.96 8.67
C LYS A 400 -6.03 24.30 8.23
N GLN A 401 -5.11 24.62 9.15
CA GLN A 401 -3.71 24.83 8.83
C GLN A 401 -3.04 23.48 8.52
N GLU A 402 -2.29 23.40 7.42
CA GLU A 402 -1.80 22.11 6.88
C GLU A 402 -0.94 21.33 7.89
N ASN A 403 -0.01 22.00 8.57
CA ASN A 403 0.88 21.36 9.54
C ASN A 403 0.10 20.84 10.76
N ILE A 404 -0.88 21.62 11.24
CA ILE A 404 -1.74 21.22 12.37
C ILE A 404 -2.61 20.03 11.97
N LYS A 405 -3.22 20.11 10.79
CA LYS A 405 -4.05 19.04 10.24
C LYS A 405 -3.25 17.74 10.09
N HIS A 406 -2.03 17.81 9.55
CA HIS A 406 -1.14 16.66 9.41
C HIS A 406 -0.81 16.03 10.77
N ALA A 407 -0.43 16.83 11.76
CA ALA A 407 -0.13 16.34 13.11
C ALA A 407 -1.33 15.71 13.81
N LEU A 408 -2.53 16.30 13.67
CA LEU A 408 -3.77 15.75 14.22
C LEU A 408 -4.15 14.44 13.51
N SER A 409 -4.01 14.38 12.18
CA SER A 409 -4.22 13.14 11.42
C SER A 409 -3.23 12.05 11.82
N MET A 410 -1.96 12.39 12.02
CA MET A 410 -0.94 11.45 12.52
C MET A 410 -1.33 10.90 13.90
N LEU A 411 -1.81 11.77 14.81
CA LEU A 411 -2.29 11.33 16.12
C LEU A 411 -3.52 10.42 16.02
N GLY A 412 -4.32 10.55 14.97
CA GLY A 412 -5.48 9.71 14.68
C GLY A 412 -5.11 8.32 14.16
N THR A 413 -4.01 8.18 13.43
CA THR A 413 -3.59 6.93 12.77
C THR A 413 -2.65 6.07 13.61
N ILE A 414 -1.73 6.67 14.37
CA ILE A 414 -0.70 5.89 15.07
C ILE A 414 -1.26 5.09 16.24
N GLN A 415 -0.83 3.83 16.32
CA GLN A 415 -1.16 2.94 17.44
C GLN A 415 -0.12 3.04 18.56
N ARG A 416 1.17 3.09 18.20
CA ARG A 416 2.30 3.27 19.12
C ARG A 416 2.63 4.75 19.26
N ASN A 417 3.31 5.12 20.34
CA ASN A 417 3.68 6.51 20.65
C ASN A 417 2.50 7.49 20.82
N ASN A 418 1.24 7.02 20.73
CA ASN A 418 0.05 7.87 20.75
C ASN A 418 -0.03 8.74 22.01
N ARG A 419 0.23 8.13 23.17
CA ARG A 419 0.12 8.79 24.47
C ARG A 419 1.19 9.88 24.65
N CYS A 420 2.44 9.57 24.36
CA CYS A 420 3.54 10.54 24.50
C CYS A 420 3.42 11.65 23.43
N PHE A 421 2.99 11.32 22.21
CA PHE A 421 2.74 12.31 21.17
C PHE A 421 1.62 13.29 21.53
N ARG A 422 0.49 12.78 22.06
CA ARG A 422 -0.61 13.63 22.53
C ARG A 422 -0.15 14.61 23.62
N LYS A 423 0.70 14.14 24.55
CA LYS A 423 1.28 15.00 25.60
C LYS A 423 2.19 16.07 25.00
N PHE A 424 3.04 15.69 24.04
CA PHE A 424 3.88 16.64 23.32
C PHE A 424 3.05 17.71 22.62
N LEU A 425 2.05 17.35 21.81
CA LEU A 425 1.20 18.31 21.11
C LEU A 425 0.48 19.26 22.07
N LYS A 426 0.01 18.75 23.20
CA LYS A 426 -0.60 19.58 24.26
C LYS A 426 0.40 20.57 24.82
N ALA A 427 1.65 20.18 25.05
CA ALA A 427 2.69 21.09 25.54
C ALA A 427 3.08 22.13 24.47
N TYR A 428 3.32 21.68 23.23
CA TYR A 428 3.70 22.52 22.09
C TYR A 428 2.67 23.63 21.84
N TRP A 429 1.37 23.29 21.75
CA TRP A 429 0.32 24.29 21.54
C TRP A 429 -0.02 25.14 22.77
N ASN A 430 0.44 24.76 23.96
CA ASN A 430 0.39 25.60 25.17
C ASN A 430 1.68 26.43 25.37
N ASN A 431 2.45 26.67 24.29
CA ASN A 431 3.69 27.45 24.30
C ASN A 431 4.76 26.91 25.26
N GLN A 432 4.93 25.58 25.33
CA GLN A 432 6.03 24.93 26.03
C GLN A 432 7.04 24.34 25.03
N PRO A 433 7.82 25.18 24.31
CA PRO A 433 8.70 24.72 23.23
C PRO A 433 9.83 23.79 23.72
N ASN A 434 10.18 23.90 25.00
CA ASN A 434 11.24 23.12 25.63
C ASN A 434 10.75 21.79 26.21
N TYR A 435 9.56 21.31 25.84
CA TYR A 435 9.00 20.06 26.39
C TYR A 435 9.97 18.88 26.27
N ILE A 436 10.55 18.66 25.09
CA ILE A 436 11.46 17.52 24.84
C ILE A 436 12.74 17.66 25.66
N ILE A 437 13.39 18.83 25.59
CA ILE A 437 14.67 19.06 26.28
C ILE A 437 14.53 19.02 27.80
N THR A 438 13.40 19.47 28.36
CA THR A 438 13.15 19.46 29.81
C THR A 438 12.52 18.15 30.32
N HIS A 439 12.20 17.21 29.42
CA HIS A 439 11.58 15.94 29.82
C HIS A 439 12.52 15.14 30.74
N PRO A 440 12.02 14.53 31.83
CA PRO A 440 12.88 13.80 32.78
C PRO A 440 13.71 12.68 32.14
N LEU A 441 13.13 11.94 31.18
CA LEU A 441 13.85 10.87 30.46
C LEU A 441 14.97 11.43 29.57
N THR A 442 14.70 12.54 28.87
CA THR A 442 15.73 13.28 28.11
C THR A 442 16.85 13.76 29.02
N GLN A 443 16.52 14.29 30.20
CA GLN A 443 17.52 14.75 31.17
C GLN A 443 18.37 13.60 31.72
N THR A 444 17.80 12.41 31.90
CA THR A 444 18.58 11.21 32.27
C THR A 444 19.54 10.82 31.16
N TRP A 445 19.06 10.77 29.92
CA TRP A 445 19.90 10.47 28.75
C TRP A 445 21.04 11.47 28.58
N LEU A 446 20.76 12.78 28.66
CA LEU A 446 21.79 13.83 28.55
C LEU A 446 22.88 13.73 29.63
N LYS A 447 22.56 13.23 30.83
CA LYS A 447 23.57 12.99 31.88
C LYS A 447 24.47 11.81 31.56
N GLN A 448 23.95 10.78 30.91
CA GLN A 448 24.71 9.62 30.46
C GLN A 448 25.61 9.98 29.26
N HIS A 449 25.13 10.85 28.37
CA HIS A 449 25.80 11.26 27.14
C HIS A 449 26.41 12.68 27.23
N SER A 450 27.09 12.96 28.33
CA SER A 450 27.59 14.32 28.65
C SER A 450 28.64 14.87 27.67
N LYS A 451 29.21 14.03 26.79
CA LYS A 451 30.17 14.47 25.78
C LYS A 451 29.49 15.07 24.54
N ILE A 452 28.20 14.79 24.32
CA ILE A 452 27.46 15.29 23.17
C ILE A 452 27.23 16.79 23.30
N ASN A 453 27.72 17.57 22.33
CA ASN A 453 27.41 18.98 22.23
C ASN A 453 25.95 19.16 21.79
N LEU A 454 25.04 19.28 22.75
CA LEU A 454 23.60 19.35 22.51
C LEU A 454 23.19 20.52 21.59
N ASN A 455 23.84 21.67 21.72
CA ASN A 455 23.53 22.83 20.88
C ASN A 455 23.91 22.57 19.41
N LEU A 456 25.04 21.89 19.17
CA LEU A 456 25.42 21.50 17.82
C LEU A 456 24.53 20.37 17.29
N TRP A 457 24.20 19.38 18.13
CA TRP A 457 23.30 18.28 17.75
C TRP A 457 21.90 18.76 17.33
N THR A 458 21.34 19.73 18.03
CA THR A 458 19.98 20.25 17.76
C THR A 458 19.91 21.31 16.66
N LYS A 459 21.04 21.95 16.31
CA LYS A 459 21.08 22.97 15.26
C LYS A 459 21.70 22.50 13.96
N GLY A 460 22.56 21.49 14.04
CA GLY A 460 23.32 20.97 12.91
C GLY A 460 24.45 21.91 12.50
N ILE A 461 24.99 21.62 11.32
CA ILE A 461 25.94 22.49 10.61
C ILE A 461 25.26 23.05 9.36
N GLU A 462 25.75 24.18 8.86
CA GLU A 462 25.29 24.68 7.56
C GLU A 462 26.07 23.99 6.43
N TYR A 463 25.35 23.46 5.46
CA TYR A 463 25.95 22.81 4.30
C TYR A 463 25.14 23.12 3.04
N THR A 464 25.81 23.65 2.03
CA THR A 464 25.19 23.93 0.73
C THR A 464 26.20 23.62 -0.38
N GLU A 465 25.75 22.90 -1.40
CA GLU A 465 26.59 22.53 -2.55
C GLU A 465 25.81 22.73 -3.85
N LEU A 466 26.52 23.02 -4.94
CA LEU A 466 25.94 23.11 -6.27
C LEU A 466 25.85 21.71 -6.90
N VAL A 467 24.64 21.30 -7.26
CA VAL A 467 24.37 20.03 -7.95
C VAL A 467 23.99 20.30 -9.39
N ASP A 468 24.62 19.59 -10.31
CA ASP A 468 24.33 19.68 -11.74
C ASP A 468 22.81 19.56 -12.00
N PHE A 469 22.29 20.46 -12.82
CA PHE A 469 20.87 20.55 -13.21
C PHE A 469 19.86 20.84 -12.09
N ARG A 470 20.26 20.81 -10.80
CA ARG A 470 19.39 21.13 -9.64
C ARG A 470 19.72 22.44 -8.94
N GLY A 471 20.91 23.00 -9.19
CA GLY A 471 21.36 24.25 -8.57
C GLY A 471 21.85 24.04 -7.14
N ALA A 472 21.77 25.08 -6.30
CA ALA A 472 22.17 24.99 -4.91
C ALA A 472 21.22 24.07 -4.13
N VAL A 473 21.80 23.10 -3.43
CA VAL A 473 21.12 22.19 -2.52
C VAL A 473 21.63 22.42 -1.11
N GLU A 474 20.73 22.74 -0.19
CA GLU A 474 21.02 22.91 1.24
C GLU A 474 20.68 21.62 1.98
N ILE A 475 21.61 21.11 2.80
CA ILE A 475 21.34 20.06 3.78
C ILE A 475 21.25 20.70 5.16
N LYS A 476 20.15 20.45 5.87
CA LYS A 476 19.92 21.01 7.20
C LYS A 476 19.07 20.10 8.06
N LEU A 477 19.35 20.08 9.37
CA LEU A 477 18.46 19.48 10.36
C LEU A 477 17.13 20.22 10.41
N GLU A 478 16.03 19.47 10.50
CA GLU A 478 14.73 20.06 10.79
C GLU A 478 14.55 20.30 12.28
N SER A 479 14.14 21.51 12.65
CA SER A 479 13.93 21.90 14.04
C SER A 479 12.48 22.30 14.33
N GLU A 480 11.65 22.52 13.30
CA GLU A 480 10.22 22.77 13.48
C GLU A 480 9.48 21.44 13.71
N PRO A 481 8.84 21.25 14.88
CA PRO A 481 8.27 19.97 15.26
C PRO A 481 7.22 19.38 14.30
N LEU A 482 6.34 20.21 13.75
CA LEU A 482 5.29 19.73 12.85
C LEU A 482 5.84 19.39 11.45
N GLU A 483 6.99 19.94 11.09
CA GLU A 483 7.72 19.66 9.86
C GLU A 483 8.52 18.35 9.95
N VAL A 484 9.05 18.02 11.13
CA VAL A 484 9.66 16.70 11.41
C VAL A 484 8.65 15.58 11.14
N LEU A 485 7.40 15.74 11.56
CA LEU A 485 6.34 14.73 11.37
C LEU A 485 6.08 14.38 9.90
N LYS A 486 6.47 15.24 8.96
CA LYS A 486 6.29 15.03 7.53
C LYS A 486 7.44 14.28 6.86
N LEU A 487 8.42 13.82 7.61
CA LEU A 487 9.64 13.18 7.08
C LEU A 487 9.34 12.03 6.11
N GLY A 488 8.29 11.26 6.36
CA GLY A 488 7.90 10.20 5.44
C GLY A 488 6.91 10.66 4.36
N THR A 489 6.14 11.71 4.63
CA THR A 489 5.16 12.27 3.69
C THR A 489 5.82 12.98 2.52
N TYR A 490 6.94 13.68 2.72
CA TYR A 490 7.62 14.40 1.64
C TYR A 490 8.25 13.48 0.59
N VAL A 491 8.70 12.29 1.01
CA VAL A 491 9.45 11.36 0.15
C VAL A 491 8.70 10.05 -0.11
N GLY A 492 7.43 9.95 0.31
CA GLY A 492 6.57 8.80 0.01
C GLY A 492 6.96 7.48 0.71
N THR A 493 7.47 7.52 1.93
CA THR A 493 7.95 6.30 2.65
C THR A 493 6.96 5.79 3.69
N CYS A 494 7.20 4.59 4.23
CA CYS A 494 6.38 3.94 5.27
C CYS A 494 6.25 4.76 6.57
N LEU A 495 7.12 5.77 6.78
CA LEU A 495 7.09 6.70 7.91
C LEU A 495 6.09 7.86 7.70
N GLY A 496 5.49 7.98 6.51
CA GLY A 496 4.55 9.05 6.18
C GLY A 496 3.17 8.82 6.80
N LEU A 497 2.34 9.87 6.81
CA LEU A 497 0.94 9.74 7.22
C LEU A 497 0.23 8.63 6.41
N GLY A 498 -0.34 7.64 7.11
CA GLY A 498 -0.99 6.46 6.51
C GLY A 498 -0.05 5.27 6.27
N GLY A 499 1.25 5.41 6.53
CA GLY A 499 2.22 4.32 6.43
C GLY A 499 2.29 3.44 7.68
N ILE A 500 2.72 2.19 7.48
CA ILE A 500 2.77 1.16 8.52
C ILE A 500 3.74 1.48 9.68
N CYS A 501 4.74 2.33 9.44
CA CYS A 501 5.74 2.76 10.43
C CYS A 501 5.60 4.24 10.79
N SER A 502 4.42 4.84 10.61
CA SER A 502 4.19 6.28 10.85
C SER A 502 4.42 6.72 12.31
N ASP A 503 4.35 5.81 13.29
CA ASP A 503 4.73 6.06 14.69
C ASP A 503 6.22 6.40 14.85
N SER A 504 7.07 6.02 13.89
CA SER A 504 8.50 6.31 13.91
C SER A 504 8.82 7.75 13.55
N ALA A 505 7.99 8.42 12.75
CA ALA A 505 8.11 9.88 12.56
C ALA A 505 7.87 10.64 13.88
N VAL A 506 6.98 10.10 14.72
CA VAL A 506 6.74 10.61 16.07
C VAL A 506 7.91 10.29 17.00
N ALA A 507 8.55 9.11 16.89
CA ALA A 507 9.75 8.79 17.65
C ALA A 507 10.89 9.78 17.35
N VAL A 508 11.14 10.08 16.06
CA VAL A 508 12.14 11.06 15.63
C VAL A 508 11.85 12.46 16.21
N LEU A 509 10.58 12.83 16.33
CA LEU A 509 10.19 14.08 16.98
C LEU A 509 10.42 14.05 18.50
N LEU A 510 10.06 12.95 19.18
CA LEU A 510 10.01 12.91 20.63
C LEU A 510 11.37 12.65 21.28
N ASP A 511 12.22 11.86 20.64
CA ASP A 511 13.46 11.38 21.22
C ASP A 511 14.61 12.30 20.85
N ILE A 512 15.25 12.89 21.87
CA ILE A 512 16.30 13.89 21.65
C ILE A 512 17.49 13.33 20.86
N ASN A 513 17.73 12.01 20.89
CA ASN A 513 18.84 11.35 20.21
C ASN A 513 18.55 11.00 18.74
N LYS A 514 17.40 11.39 18.19
CA LYS A 514 17.01 11.17 16.79
C LYS A 514 16.76 12.52 16.13
N GLN A 515 17.14 12.64 14.85
CA GLN A 515 16.90 13.83 14.05
C GLN A 515 16.63 13.45 12.59
N VAL A 516 16.12 14.41 11.82
CA VAL A 516 15.97 14.30 10.37
C VAL A 516 16.70 15.44 9.66
N LEU A 517 17.48 15.09 8.65
CA LEU A 517 18.09 15.98 7.68
C LEU A 517 17.19 16.07 6.44
N TYR A 518 16.99 17.28 5.95
CA TYR A 518 16.36 17.51 4.64
C TYR A 518 17.34 18.14 3.67
N ALA A 519 17.31 17.64 2.43
CA ALA A 519 17.87 18.32 1.28
C ALA A 519 16.81 19.23 0.66
N ARG A 520 17.10 20.54 0.57
CA ARG A 520 16.23 21.53 -0.06
C ARG A 520 16.89 22.10 -1.30
N ASN A 521 16.12 22.25 -2.38
CA ASN A 521 16.57 22.98 -3.55
C ASN A 521 16.49 24.51 -3.31
N LYS A 522 16.89 25.30 -4.30
CA LYS A 522 16.86 26.77 -4.23
C LYS A 522 15.47 27.37 -3.99
N GLU A 523 14.40 26.66 -4.33
CA GLU A 523 13.02 27.06 -4.04
C GLU A 523 12.54 26.68 -2.62
N GLY A 524 13.39 26.01 -1.83
CA GLY A 524 13.05 25.50 -0.50
C GLY A 524 12.23 24.21 -0.53
N ILE A 525 12.07 23.57 -1.69
CA ILE A 525 11.37 22.30 -1.84
C ILE A 525 12.27 21.18 -1.34
N ILE A 526 11.72 20.33 -0.47
CA ILE A 526 12.41 19.13 0.03
C ILE A 526 12.48 18.10 -1.09
N ILE A 527 13.70 17.68 -1.45
CA ILE A 527 13.96 16.74 -2.54
C ILE A 527 14.51 15.39 -2.06
N ALA A 528 15.01 15.34 -0.83
CA ALA A 528 15.46 14.11 -0.18
C ALA A 528 15.51 14.29 1.35
N ARG A 529 15.54 13.19 2.08
CA ARG A 529 15.68 13.18 3.55
C ARG A 529 16.56 12.04 4.03
N GLN A 530 17.21 12.24 5.17
CA GLN A 530 18.00 11.23 5.87
C GLN A 530 17.69 11.29 7.36
N LEU A 531 17.50 10.13 7.99
CA LEU A 531 17.45 10.08 9.45
C LEU A 531 18.88 9.98 9.99
N VAL A 532 19.13 10.60 11.12
CA VAL A 532 20.38 10.44 11.87
C VAL A 532 20.06 10.26 13.35
N ALA A 533 20.86 9.46 14.05
CA ALA A 533 20.69 9.22 15.47
C ALA A 533 22.04 9.12 16.19
N ILE A 534 22.01 9.32 17.51
CA ILE A 534 23.13 9.02 18.39
C ILE A 534 22.87 7.68 19.07
N SER A 535 23.80 6.74 18.89
CA SER A 535 23.76 5.42 19.52
C SER A 535 24.10 5.48 21.02
N SER A 536 23.85 4.38 21.75
CA SER A 536 24.26 4.25 23.16
C SER A 536 25.78 4.33 23.35
N GLU A 537 26.56 4.07 22.31
CA GLU A 537 28.03 4.19 22.30
C GLU A 537 28.54 5.58 21.88
N GLU A 538 27.65 6.58 21.80
CA GLU A 538 27.95 7.94 21.36
C GLU A 538 28.49 8.00 19.92
N GLU A 539 27.95 7.19 19.01
CA GLU A 539 28.28 7.23 17.58
C GLU A 539 27.15 7.87 16.77
N LEU A 540 27.50 8.60 15.70
CA LEU A 540 26.54 9.10 14.72
C LEU A 540 26.14 7.96 13.79
N VAL A 541 24.89 7.53 13.88
CA VAL A 541 24.29 6.54 12.99
C VAL A 541 23.49 7.28 11.93
N CYS A 542 23.86 7.10 10.66
CA CYS A 542 23.16 7.68 9.52
C CYS A 542 22.38 6.58 8.79
N PHE A 543 21.10 6.81 8.51
CA PHE A 543 20.22 5.86 7.84
C PHE A 543 20.14 6.15 6.34
N TYR A 544 19.47 5.27 5.58
CA TYR A 544 19.31 5.44 4.14
C TYR A 544 18.66 6.79 3.76
N ILE A 545 19.05 7.29 2.59
CA ILE A 545 18.58 8.54 2.02
C ILE A 545 17.40 8.24 1.11
N TYR A 546 16.28 8.92 1.36
CA TYR A 546 15.05 8.72 0.61
C TYR A 546 14.69 9.93 -0.25
N PRO A 547 13.98 9.73 -1.38
CA PRO A 547 13.45 8.45 -1.87
C PRO A 547 14.54 7.51 -2.44
N ASP A 548 14.25 6.21 -2.61
CA ASP A 548 15.23 5.18 -3.03
C ASP A 548 15.90 5.47 -4.39
N GLY A 549 15.25 6.28 -5.25
CA GLY A 549 15.78 6.75 -6.53
C GLY A 549 16.59 8.05 -6.47
N VAL A 550 17.03 8.49 -5.28
CA VAL A 550 17.81 9.72 -5.14
C VAL A 550 19.15 9.62 -5.89
N SER A 551 19.54 10.69 -6.60
CA SER A 551 20.75 10.68 -7.44
C SER A 551 22.02 10.55 -6.61
N ALA A 552 23.05 9.92 -7.19
CA ALA A 552 24.37 9.75 -6.56
C ALA A 552 24.99 11.08 -6.08
N SER A 553 24.76 12.17 -6.82
CA SER A 553 25.20 13.52 -6.45
C SER A 553 24.58 14.02 -5.13
N ILE A 554 23.31 13.72 -4.88
CA ILE A 554 22.64 14.09 -3.63
C ILE A 554 23.10 13.18 -2.49
N LYS A 555 23.27 11.88 -2.75
CA LYS A 555 23.86 10.96 -1.77
C LYS A 555 25.25 11.41 -1.32
N LYS A 556 26.08 11.85 -2.27
CA LYS A 556 27.42 12.40 -1.98
C LYS A 556 27.36 13.59 -1.02
N ILE A 557 26.43 14.53 -1.23
CA ILE A 557 26.26 15.71 -0.38
C ILE A 557 25.85 15.32 1.06
N PHE A 558 24.91 14.40 1.22
CA PHE A 558 24.56 13.88 2.56
C PHE A 558 25.77 13.23 3.23
N ARG A 559 26.53 12.41 2.51
CA ARG A 559 27.76 11.81 3.05
C ARG A 559 28.77 12.88 3.52
N GLU A 560 28.99 13.93 2.73
CA GLU A 560 29.88 15.02 3.13
C GLU A 560 29.35 15.77 4.35
N TYR A 561 28.03 15.99 4.44
CA TYR A 561 27.39 16.52 5.63
C TYR A 561 27.64 15.63 6.85
N ASP A 562 27.36 14.33 6.75
CA ASP A 562 27.45 13.35 7.83
C ASP A 562 28.86 13.28 8.43
N ILE A 563 29.89 13.24 7.56
CA ILE A 563 31.30 13.23 7.99
C ILE A 563 31.62 14.52 8.75
N ARG A 564 31.31 15.68 8.18
CA ARG A 564 31.59 16.97 8.81
C ARG A 564 30.79 17.16 10.10
N PHE A 565 29.58 16.61 10.16
CA PHE A 565 28.73 16.71 11.33
C PHE A 565 29.25 15.84 12.47
N ALA A 566 29.66 14.59 12.19
CA ALA A 566 30.33 13.72 13.17
C ALA A 566 31.63 14.36 13.70
N GLU A 567 32.47 14.90 12.81
CA GLU A 567 33.70 15.62 13.17
C GLU A 567 33.41 16.82 14.07
N ALA A 568 32.41 17.64 13.71
CA ALA A 568 32.04 18.82 14.49
C ALA A 568 31.46 18.44 15.87
N LEU A 569 30.70 17.35 15.96
CA LEU A 569 30.19 16.79 17.22
C LEU A 569 31.30 16.16 18.08
N GLY A 570 32.45 15.84 17.50
CA GLY A 570 33.55 15.15 18.18
C GLY A 570 33.25 13.69 18.48
N ILE A 571 32.37 13.05 17.68
CA ILE A 571 31.98 11.65 17.81
C ILE A 571 32.35 10.84 16.57
N LYS A 572 32.34 9.51 16.69
CA LYS A 572 32.60 8.64 15.54
C LYS A 572 31.37 8.53 14.66
N LEU A 573 31.59 8.46 13.35
CA LEU A 573 30.58 8.00 12.41
C LEU A 573 30.52 6.46 12.47
N TYR A 574 29.34 5.91 12.67
CA TYR A 574 29.12 4.45 12.67
C TYR A 574 29.46 3.87 11.29
N GLN A 575 30.16 2.74 11.27
CA GLN A 575 30.46 1.99 10.04
C GLN A 575 29.95 0.56 10.19
N ASN A 576 29.13 0.13 9.23
CA ASN A 576 28.61 -1.24 9.22
C ASN A 576 29.76 -2.21 8.93
N SER A 577 30.20 -2.93 9.96
CA SER A 577 31.26 -3.93 9.87
C SER A 577 30.73 -5.29 10.34
N ILE A 578 31.32 -6.38 9.86
CA ILE A 578 30.89 -7.73 10.23
C ILE A 578 30.93 -7.88 11.77
N GLY A 579 29.75 -7.97 12.39
CA GLY A 579 29.58 -8.13 13.84
C GLY A 579 29.37 -6.83 14.64
N SER A 580 29.32 -5.65 14.00
CA SER A 580 28.89 -4.43 14.68
C SER A 580 27.38 -4.28 14.58
N ASN A 581 26.71 -4.10 15.74
CA ASN A 581 25.32 -3.66 15.81
C ASN A 581 25.30 -2.32 16.56
N TYR A 582 24.63 -1.31 16.00
CA TYR A 582 24.29 -0.12 16.76
C TYR A 582 23.07 -0.40 17.63
N ASN A 583 22.95 0.37 18.72
CA ASN A 583 21.74 0.43 19.53
C ASN A 583 21.37 1.90 19.72
N VAL A 584 20.19 2.29 19.26
CA VAL A 584 19.66 3.64 19.43
C VAL A 584 18.48 3.56 20.39
N GLU A 585 18.62 4.19 21.54
CA GLU A 585 17.64 4.10 22.61
C GLU A 585 16.33 4.82 22.26
N ASN A 586 15.21 4.26 22.71
CA ASN A 586 13.92 4.94 22.76
C ASN A 586 13.79 5.69 24.10
N ILE A 587 13.75 7.02 24.06
CA ILE A 587 13.86 7.87 25.25
C ILE A 587 12.48 8.22 25.81
N ILE A 588 11.63 8.82 24.98
CA ILE A 588 10.25 9.20 25.27
C ILE A 588 9.28 8.32 24.46
N SER A 589 9.63 7.96 23.23
CA SER A 589 8.84 7.01 22.45
C SER A 589 8.91 5.59 23.02
N GLU A 590 7.91 4.80 22.70
CA GLU A 590 7.78 3.38 23.02
C GLU A 590 8.33 2.49 21.89
N SER A 591 8.32 2.99 20.66
CA SER A 591 8.66 2.24 19.45
C SER A 591 9.28 3.14 18.40
N TRP A 592 10.23 2.58 17.66
CA TRP A 592 10.86 3.19 16.51
C TRP A 592 11.29 2.09 15.55
N TRP A 593 11.11 2.34 14.26
CA TRP A 593 11.55 1.51 13.14
C TRP A 593 12.59 2.29 12.34
N ASP A 594 13.64 1.60 11.94
CA ASP A 594 14.67 2.08 11.03
C ASP A 594 14.95 1.05 9.94
N ASP A 595 15.38 1.52 8.77
CA ASP A 595 15.64 0.70 7.58
C ASP A 595 17.13 0.30 7.48
N ASP A 596 17.76 0.07 8.63
CA ASP A 596 19.19 -0.14 8.82
C ASP A 596 20.09 1.09 8.54
N ALA A 597 21.28 1.09 9.14
CA ALA A 597 22.30 2.11 8.89
C ALA A 597 22.76 2.09 7.42
N TRP A 598 22.94 3.28 6.85
CA TRP A 598 23.42 3.45 5.48
C TRP A 598 24.85 2.95 5.33
N ASP A 599 25.07 2.06 4.37
CA ASP A 599 26.40 1.57 4.05
C ASP A 599 27.16 2.54 3.14
N PHE A 600 28.07 3.31 3.74
CA PHE A 600 28.96 4.24 3.05
C PHE A 600 29.92 3.59 2.04
N THR A 601 30.06 2.26 2.04
CA THR A 601 31.01 1.52 1.18
C THR A 601 30.39 1.03 -0.13
N VAL A 602 29.12 0.62 -0.12
CA VAL A 602 28.44 0.05 -1.30
C VAL A 602 28.21 1.11 -2.37
N ASP A 603 27.84 2.33 -1.98
CA ASP A 603 27.63 3.45 -2.92
C ASP A 603 28.95 3.99 -3.53
N PHE A 604 30.12 3.52 -3.08
CA PHE A 604 31.44 3.87 -3.67
C PHE A 604 31.79 3.01 -4.89
N LEU A 605 31.29 1.78 -4.98
CA LEU A 605 31.60 0.85 -6.08
C LEU A 605 30.67 1.00 -7.30
N ALA A 606 29.57 1.75 -7.15
CA ALA A 606 28.59 2.02 -8.20
C ALA A 606 28.82 3.35 -8.95
N GLN A 607 29.85 4.11 -8.58
CA GLN A 607 30.37 5.28 -9.31
C GLN A 607 31.62 4.89 -10.10
#